data_AF-A0A351TFE1-F1
#
_entry.id   AF-A0A351TFE1-F1
#
_cell.length_a   1.000
_cell.length_b   1.000
_cell.length_c   1.000
_cell.angle_alpha   90.00
_cell.angle_beta   90.00
_cell.angle_gamma   90.00
#
_symmetry.space_group_name_H-M   'P 1'
#
loop_
_entity.id
_entity.type
_entity.pdbx_description
1 polymer ?
#
loop_
_entity_poly.entity_id
_entity_poly.type
_entity_poly.pdbx_seq_one_letter_code
_entity_poly.pdbx_strand_id
1 'polypeptide(L)' 'MLETFYPDHEAESAYGLDYEGFHKKGFRGIIFDIDNTLVPHGAPADQAAVELF' A
#
# COMPACT_ATOMS: atom_id res chain seq x y z
N MET A 1 16.70 -18.03 -7.94
CA MET A 1 16.36 -18.65 -6.62
C MET A 1 16.05 -17.62 -5.54
N LEU A 2 16.26 -16.31 -5.76
CA LEU A 2 15.83 -15.26 -4.82
C LEU A 2 14.50 -14.60 -5.24
N GLU A 3 14.02 -14.84 -6.48
CA GLU A 3 12.84 -14.15 -7.00
C GLU A 3 11.56 -14.44 -6.21
N THR A 4 11.47 -15.61 -5.54
CA THR A 4 10.29 -15.96 -4.73
C THR A 4 10.10 -15.06 -3.50
N PHE A 5 11.11 -14.28 -3.13
CA PHE A 5 11.05 -13.33 -2.02
C PHE A 5 10.79 -11.90 -2.48
N TYR A 6 10.70 -11.67 -3.80
CA TYR A 6 10.36 -10.36 -4.34
C TYR A 6 8.85 -10.20 -4.45
N PRO A 7 8.36 -8.95 -4.41
CA PRO A 7 6.96 -8.67 -4.66
C PRO A 7 6.56 -9.09 -6.08
N ASP A 8 5.36 -9.64 -6.22
CA ASP A 8 4.73 -9.84 -7.54
C ASP A 8 4.37 -8.51 -8.21
N HIS A 9 4.28 -7.43 -7.43
CA HIS A 9 3.94 -6.09 -7.88
C HIS A 9 4.68 -5.03 -7.06
N GLU A 10 5.24 -4.04 -7.74
CA GLU A 10 5.91 -2.88 -7.14
C GLU A 10 5.25 -1.60 -7.67
N ALA A 11 5.11 -0.60 -6.79
CA ALA A 11 4.58 0.72 -7.12
C ALA A 11 5.34 1.79 -6.33
N GLU A 12 5.45 2.99 -6.89
CA GLU A 12 6.15 4.12 -6.24
C GLU A 12 5.42 4.63 -4.98
N SER A 13 4.13 4.37 -4.85
CA SER A 13 3.32 4.79 -3.71
C SER A 13 2.11 3.89 -3.51
N ALA A 14 1.70 3.70 -2.26
CA ALA A 14 0.44 3.03 -1.91
C ALA A 14 -0.76 3.74 -2.59
N TYR A 15 -0.75 5.06 -2.67
CA TYR A 15 -1.84 5.85 -3.27
C TYR A 15 -1.96 5.71 -4.79
N GLY A 16 -0.96 5.12 -5.46
CA GLY A 16 -0.97 4.87 -6.90
C GLY A 16 -1.49 3.48 -7.30
N LEU A 17 -1.86 2.64 -6.34
CA LEU A 17 -2.30 1.25 -6.60
C LEU A 17 -3.74 1.19 -7.16
N ASP A 18 -3.96 0.31 -8.14
CA ASP A 18 -5.29 0.02 -8.69
C ASP A 18 -6.09 -0.91 -7.75
N TYR A 19 -6.55 -0.36 -6.63
CA TYR A 19 -7.35 -1.09 -5.65
C TYR A 19 -8.65 -1.65 -6.22
N GLU A 20 -9.26 -0.95 -7.18
CA GLU A 20 -10.48 -1.43 -7.82
C GLU A 20 -10.21 -2.68 -8.67
N GLY A 21 -9.11 -2.69 -9.41
CA GLY A 21 -8.63 -3.85 -10.15
C GLY A 21 -8.32 -5.04 -9.23
N PHE A 22 -7.67 -4.82 -8.09
CA PHE A 22 -7.44 -5.87 -7.10
C PHE A 22 -8.76 -6.39 -6.51
N HIS A 23 -9.70 -5.51 -6.17
CA HIS A 23 -11.01 -5.94 -5.71
C HIS A 23 -11.74 -6.79 -6.75
N LYS A 24 -11.68 -6.42 -8.04
CA LYS A 24 -12.25 -7.23 -9.15
C LYS A 24 -11.58 -8.60 -9.28
N LYS A 25 -10.29 -8.72 -8.94
CA LYS A 25 -9.54 -9.99 -8.91
C LYS A 25 -9.84 -10.87 -7.69
N GLY A 26 -10.68 -10.41 -6.76
CA GLY A 26 -11.13 -11.18 -5.59
C GLY A 26 -10.38 -10.88 -4.28
N PHE A 27 -9.47 -9.92 -4.28
CA PHE A 27 -8.84 -9.45 -3.04
C PHE A 27 -9.87 -8.70 -2.17
N ARG A 28 -9.87 -8.94 -0.85
CA ARG A 28 -10.88 -8.42 0.10
C ARG A 28 -10.30 -7.81 1.37
N GLY A 29 -9.01 -7.98 1.60
CA GLY A 29 -8.30 -7.35 2.70
C GLY A 29 -7.04 -6.70 2.16
N ILE A 30 -6.72 -5.53 2.72
CA ILE A 30 -5.48 -4.82 2.46
C ILE A 30 -4.90 -4.49 3.84
N ILE A 31 -3.61 -4.75 4.02
CA ILE A 31 -2.87 -4.40 5.22
C ILE A 31 -1.84 -3.36 4.80
N PHE A 32 -1.83 -2.23 5.51
CA PHE A 32 -0.86 -1.17 5.32
C PHE A 32 0.14 -1.20 6.47
N ASP A 33 1.41 -1.06 6.12
CA ASP A 33 2.40 -0.56 7.06
C ASP A 33 2.22 0.96 7.22
N ILE A 34 2.76 1.54 8.28
CA ILE A 34 2.63 2.97 8.58
C ILE A 34 3.85 3.72 8.09
N ASP A 35 5.01 3.45 8.71
CA ASP A 35 6.22 4.23 8.51
C ASP A 35 6.82 3.99 7.13
N ASN A 36 7.09 5.07 6.40
CA ASN A 36 7.54 5.11 5.01
C ASN A 36 6.61 4.39 4.01
N THR A 37 5.37 4.08 4.41
CA THR A 37 4.32 3.57 3.52
C THR A 37 3.17 4.57 3.40
N LEU A 38 2.58 4.98 4.53
CA LEU A 38 1.51 5.98 4.57
C LEU A 38 2.03 7.36 4.98
N VAL A 39 3.02 7.40 5.89
CA VAL A 39 3.64 8.65 6.36
C VAL A 39 5.14 8.46 6.55
N PRO A 40 5.96 9.53 6.53
CA PRO A 40 7.37 9.43 6.91
C PRO A 40 7.54 8.84 8.31
N HIS A 41 8.66 8.16 8.55
CA HIS A 41 8.91 7.52 9.83
C HIS A 41 8.72 8.46 11.03
N GLY A 42 7.83 8.08 11.95
CA GLY A 42 7.54 8.82 13.19
C GLY A 42 6.77 10.13 12.99
N ALA A 43 6.29 10.41 11.77
CA ALA A 43 5.45 11.56 11.49
C ALA A 43 3.99 11.29 11.91
N PRO A 44 3.23 12.35 12.27
CA PRO A 44 1.79 12.22 12.45
C PRO A 44 1.09 11.88 11.12
N ALA A 45 -0.15 11.38 11.20
CA ALA A 45 -1.01 11.20 10.04
C ALA A 45 -1.18 12.52 9.28
N ASP A 46 -0.91 12.50 7.97
CA ASP A 46 -1.20 13.61 7.09
C ASP A 46 -2.63 13.51 6.52
N GLN A 47 -3.01 14.49 5.70
CA GLN A 47 -4.36 14.53 5.14
C GLN A 47 -4.67 13.30 4.27
N ALA A 48 -3.69 12.80 3.51
CA ALA A 48 -3.89 11.67 2.62
C ALA A 48 -4.06 10.36 3.42
N ALA A 49 -3.27 10.17 4.48
CA ALA A 49 -3.42 9.05 5.40
C ALA A 49 -4.77 9.09 6.13
N VAL A 50 -5.26 10.27 6.52
CA VAL A 50 -6.58 10.43 7.15
C VAL A 50 -7.71 10.14 6.16
N GLU A 51 -7.64 10.63 4.93
CA GLU A 51 -8.70 10.42 3.92
C GLU A 51 -8.80 8.96 3.44
N LEU A 52 -7.75 8.15 3.65
CA LEU A 52 -7.72 6.74 3.27
C LEU A 52 -8.60 5.86 4.19
N PHE A 53 -9.01 6.34 5.38
CA PHE A 53 -9.76 5.59 6.40
C PHE A 53 -11.04 6.31 6.84
#